data_AF-A0A0B2VX20-F1
#
_entry.id   AF-A0A0B2VX20-F1
#
_cell.length_a   1.000
_cell.length_b   1.000
_cell.length_c   1.000
_cell.angle_alpha   90.00
_cell.angle_beta   90.00
_cell.angle_gamma   90.00
#
_symmetry.space_group_name_H-M   'P 1'
#
loop_
_entity.id
_entity.type
_entity.pdbx_description
1 polymer ?
#
loop_
_entity_poly.entity_id
_entity_poly.type
_entity_poly.pdbx_seq_one_letter_code
_entity_poly.pdbx_strand_id
1 'polypeptide(L)'
;MPAAWKKSRTILLMKKGDPENLSNYRPITLLSQIYKSFSRVVLNRITKNLDMFMSREQAGFRRGYSTVDHMHAVRQLVEKCNEFHIPLCLAFVDYKKAFDSVERNAVLNALDKCGVNPNYVDPHGNDHGYQRRERIVSNQEIIHQQNIGWAINGHNDHAIRHHIQRKA
;
A
#
# COMPACT_ATOMS: atom_id res chain seq x y z
N MET A 1 -10.90 -17.48 17.09
CA MET A 1 -11.79 -16.51 16.42
C MET A 1 -13.05 -17.20 15.89
N PRO A 2 -14.27 -16.62 16.03
CA PRO A 2 -15.51 -17.22 15.51
C PRO A 2 -15.47 -17.46 13.99
N ALA A 3 -16.03 -18.57 13.53
CA ALA A 3 -16.04 -18.94 12.10
C ALA A 3 -16.73 -17.88 11.21
N ALA A 4 -17.75 -17.20 11.73
CA ALA A 4 -18.45 -16.13 11.02
C ALA A 4 -17.53 -14.94 10.67
N TRP A 5 -16.47 -14.68 11.46
CA TRP A 5 -15.55 -13.56 11.23
C TRP A 5 -14.57 -13.84 10.08
N LYS A 6 -14.41 -15.12 9.70
CA LYS A 6 -13.58 -15.55 8.58
C LYS A 6 -14.28 -15.38 7.22
N LYS A 7 -15.58 -15.03 7.20
CA LYS A 7 -16.35 -14.78 5.98
C LYS A 7 -16.23 -13.31 5.55
N SER A 8 -16.07 -13.09 4.26
CA SER A 8 -16.02 -11.76 3.65
C SER A 8 -16.73 -11.73 2.31
N ARG A 9 -17.20 -10.55 1.88
CA ARG A 9 -17.82 -10.35 0.57
C ARG A 9 -16.98 -9.39 -0.26
N THR A 10 -16.50 -9.84 -1.41
CA THR A 10 -15.72 -8.99 -2.32
C THR A 10 -16.66 -8.37 -3.36
N ILE A 11 -16.55 -7.05 -3.54
CA ILE A 11 -17.23 -6.30 -4.61
C ILE A 11 -16.17 -5.68 -5.52
N LEU A 12 -16.48 -5.53 -6.82
CA LEU A 12 -15.61 -4.86 -7.78
C LEU A 12 -16.07 -3.41 -7.94
N LEU A 13 -15.18 -2.45 -7.66
CA LEU A 13 -15.43 -1.03 -7.86
C LEU A 13 -14.69 -0.55 -9.11
N MET A 14 -15.44 -0.08 -10.10
CA MET A 14 -14.85 0.47 -11.33
C MET A 14 -14.02 1.72 -11.01
N LYS A 15 -12.78 1.79 -11.50
CA LYS A 15 -11.90 2.96 -11.32
C LYS A 15 -12.12 3.99 -12.44
N LYS A 16 -11.57 3.73 -13.62
CA LYS A 16 -11.65 4.54 -14.86
C LYS A 16 -11.24 3.65 -16.05
N GLY A 17 -11.66 3.99 -17.26
CA GLY A 17 -11.30 3.27 -18.49
C GLY A 17 -12.42 2.35 -18.98
N ASP A 18 -12.04 1.38 -19.82
CA ASP A 18 -12.94 0.41 -20.44
C ASP A 18 -13.58 -0.54 -19.39
N PRO A 19 -14.93 -0.60 -19.31
CA PRO A 19 -15.66 -1.50 -18.42
C PRO A 19 -15.46 -2.99 -18.69
N GLU A 20 -15.03 -3.39 -19.88
CA GLU A 20 -14.79 -4.81 -20.21
C GLU A 20 -13.43 -5.30 -19.68
N ASN A 21 -12.50 -4.39 -19.43
CA ASN A 21 -11.19 -4.73 -18.91
C ASN A 21 -11.21 -4.85 -17.38
N LEU A 22 -11.08 -6.07 -16.87
CA LEU A 22 -11.09 -6.39 -15.43
C LEU A 22 -10.01 -5.65 -14.62
N SER A 23 -8.88 -5.29 -15.23
CA SER A 23 -7.80 -4.56 -14.55
C SER A 23 -8.19 -3.12 -14.15
N ASN A 24 -9.26 -2.59 -14.73
CA ASN A 24 -9.82 -1.28 -14.39
C ASN A 24 -10.69 -1.31 -13.13
N TYR A 25 -10.94 -2.49 -12.55
CA TYR A 25 -11.69 -2.65 -11.31
C TYR A 25 -10.78 -2.80 -10.09
N ARG A 26 -11.25 -2.27 -8.97
CA ARG A 26 -10.64 -2.44 -7.65
C ARG A 26 -11.46 -3.44 -6.85
N PRO A 27 -10.91 -4.61 -6.48
CA PRO A 27 -11.58 -5.50 -5.54
C PRO A 27 -11.60 -4.87 -4.15
N ILE A 28 -12.79 -4.77 -3.56
CA ILE A 28 -13.00 -4.30 -2.19
C ILE A 28 -13.61 -5.45 -1.38
N THR A 29 -12.86 -5.92 -0.39
CA THR A 29 -13.30 -7.00 0.50
C THR A 29 -13.99 -6.43 1.73
N LEU A 30 -15.30 -6.66 1.83
CA LEU A 30 -16.13 -6.26 2.97
C LEU A 30 -16.07 -7.32 4.06
N LEU A 31 -15.48 -6.94 5.19
CA LEU A 31 -15.38 -7.74 6.41
C LEU A 31 -16.57 -7.49 7.34
N SER A 32 -16.83 -8.45 8.24
CA SER A 32 -17.81 -8.29 9.33
C SER A 32 -17.53 -7.03 10.16
N GLN A 33 -18.59 -6.31 10.56
CA GLN A 33 -18.46 -5.10 11.39
C GLN A 33 -17.88 -5.41 12.76
N ILE A 34 -18.20 -6.57 13.32
CA ILE A 34 -17.63 -7.03 14.59
C ILE A 34 -16.13 -7.27 14.43
N TYR A 35 -15.72 -7.91 13.33
CA TYR A 35 -14.30 -8.12 13.03
C TYR A 35 -13.54 -6.80 12.87
N LYS A 36 -14.10 -5.83 12.14
CA LYS A 36 -13.50 -4.48 12.01
C LYS A 36 -13.34 -3.78 13.36
N SER A 37 -14.36 -3.87 14.21
CA SER A 37 -14.33 -3.28 15.56
C SER A 37 -13.24 -3.93 16.42
N PHE A 38 -13.15 -5.26 16.38
CA PHE A 38 -12.08 -5.99 17.05
C PHE A 38 -10.69 -5.61 16.52
N SER A 39 -10.49 -5.59 15.19
CA SER A 39 -9.23 -5.17 14.57
C SER A 39 -8.85 -3.74 14.96
N ARG A 40 -9.83 -2.84 15.11
CA ARG A 40 -9.58 -1.47 15.57
C ARG A 40 -9.10 -1.42 17.02
N VAL A 41 -9.66 -2.25 17.91
CA VAL A 41 -9.19 -2.38 19.30
C VAL A 41 -7.75 -2.88 19.33
N VAL A 42 -7.42 -3.94 18.57
CA VAL A 42 -6.06 -4.46 18.48
C VAL A 42 -5.10 -3.39 17.94
N LEU A 43 -5.47 -2.73 16.83
CA LEU A 43 -4.68 -1.65 16.24
C LEU A 43 -4.37 -0.57 17.27
N ASN A 44 -5.38 -0.05 17.98
CA ASN A 44 -5.18 1.00 18.97
C ASN A 44 -4.22 0.60 20.11
N ARG A 45 -4.16 -0.69 20.47
CA ARG A 45 -3.23 -1.21 21.49
C ARG A 45 -1.79 -1.26 20.99
N ILE A 46 -1.60 -1.62 19.71
CA ILE A 46 -0.25 -1.77 19.12
C ILE A 46 0.27 -0.48 18.48
N THR A 47 -0.59 0.49 18.15
CA THR A 47 -0.21 1.74 17.47
C THR A 47 0.92 2.47 18.19
N LYS A 48 0.91 2.54 19.52
CA LYS A 48 1.99 3.20 20.28
C LYS A 48 3.35 2.58 20.00
N ASN A 49 3.42 1.24 19.97
CA ASN A 49 4.65 0.53 19.66
C ASN A 49 5.06 0.84 18.23
N LEU A 50 4.14 0.69 17.26
CA LEU A 50 4.42 0.93 15.85
C LEU A 50 4.91 2.36 15.58
N ASP A 51 4.31 3.37 16.21
CA ASP A 51 4.66 4.77 16.03
C ASP A 51 6.10 5.09 16.46
N MET A 52 6.68 4.32 17.40
CA MET A 52 8.08 4.48 17.82
C MET A 52 9.09 3.99 16.78
N PHE A 53 8.69 3.03 15.93
CA PHE A 53 9.54 2.43 14.90
C PHE A 53 9.29 3.02 13.50
N MET A 54 8.24 3.83 13.32
CA MET A 54 7.98 4.50 12.05
C MET A 54 8.89 5.69 11.82
N SER A 55 9.49 5.76 10.63
CA SER A 55 10.28 6.92 10.19
C SER A 55 9.44 8.20 10.17
N ARG A 56 10.10 9.35 10.30
CA ARG A 56 9.41 10.65 10.32
C ARG A 56 8.74 10.97 8.99
N GLU A 57 9.30 10.42 7.91
CA GLU A 57 8.87 10.60 6.52
C GLU A 57 7.61 9.77 6.19
N GLN A 58 7.23 8.82 7.05
CA GLN A 58 6.01 8.04 6.89
C GLN A 58 4.78 8.84 7.35
N ALA A 59 4.11 9.54 6.41
CA ALA A 59 2.81 10.17 6.68
C ALA A 59 1.61 9.23 6.48
N GLY A 60 1.74 8.26 5.58
CA GLY A 60 0.63 7.37 5.24
C GLY A 60 0.19 6.53 6.44
N PHE A 61 -1.12 6.52 6.72
CA PHE A 61 -1.74 5.74 7.81
C PHE A 61 -1.24 6.08 9.22
N ARG A 62 -0.61 7.24 9.42
CA ARG A 62 -0.08 7.69 10.71
C ARG A 62 -0.87 8.87 11.25
N ARG A 63 -1.26 8.82 12.53
CA ARG A 63 -2.06 9.90 13.15
C ARG A 63 -1.20 11.16 13.31
N GLY A 64 -1.75 12.30 12.89
CA GLY A 64 -1.09 13.60 13.07
C GLY A 64 -0.05 13.94 12.00
N TYR A 65 0.06 13.13 10.95
CA TYR A 65 0.92 13.38 9.80
C TYR A 65 0.09 13.62 8.55
N SER A 66 0.58 14.51 7.67
CA SER A 66 -0.10 14.86 6.43
C SER A 66 0.83 14.68 5.23
N THR A 67 0.23 14.31 4.08
CA THR A 67 0.94 14.34 2.80
C THR A 67 1.21 15.76 2.32
N VAL A 68 0.51 16.75 2.88
CA VAL A 68 0.72 18.17 2.59
C VAL A 68 2.12 18.62 3.01
N ASP A 69 2.59 18.18 4.18
CA ASP A 69 3.92 18.53 4.70
C ASP A 69 5.03 18.01 3.78
N HIS A 70 4.89 16.76 3.32
CA HIS A 70 5.82 16.15 2.35
C HIS A 70 5.78 16.86 1.00
N MET A 71 4.59 17.19 0.48
CA MET A 71 4.47 17.94 -0.76
C MET A 71 5.12 19.32 -0.65
N HIS A 72 4.95 19.99 0.49
CA HIS A 72 5.60 21.27 0.75
C HIS A 72 7.12 21.15 0.80
N ALA A 73 7.66 20.13 1.47
CA ALA A 73 9.09 19.87 1.51
C ALA A 73 9.69 19.62 0.11
N VAL A 74 9.02 18.81 -0.72
CA VAL A 74 9.46 18.57 -2.11
C VAL A 74 9.42 19.85 -2.93
N ARG A 75 8.39 20.69 -2.77
CA ARG A 75 8.31 22.00 -3.45
C ARG A 75 9.45 22.92 -3.07
N GLN A 76 9.72 23.08 -1.77
CA GLN A 76 10.84 23.89 -1.29
C GLN A 76 12.18 23.39 -1.85
N LEU A 77 12.38 22.07 -1.90
CA LEU A 77 13.60 21.46 -2.45
C LEU A 77 13.77 21.83 -3.93
N VAL A 78 12.71 21.70 -4.73
CA VAL A 78 12.72 22.06 -6.16
C VAL A 78 13.01 23.55 -6.34
N GLU A 79 12.34 24.42 -5.59
CA GLU A 79 12.52 25.87 -5.66
C GLU A 79 13.97 26.27 -5.33
N LYS A 80 14.55 25.70 -4.27
CA LYS A 80 15.92 25.99 -3.84
C LYS A 80 16.96 25.47 -4.81
N CYS A 81 16.81 24.25 -5.32
CA CYS A 81 17.72 23.74 -6.35
C CYS A 81 17.69 24.60 -7.61
N ASN A 82 16.50 25.08 -8.01
CA ASN A 82 16.37 25.99 -9.14
C ASN A 82 17.01 27.36 -8.89
N GLU A 83 16.84 27.93 -7.69
CA GLU A 83 17.47 29.21 -7.29
C GLU A 83 19.00 29.17 -7.38
N PHE A 84 19.62 28.08 -6.89
CA PHE A 84 21.07 27.93 -6.84
C PHE A 84 21.66 27.18 -8.04
N HIS A 85 20.86 26.90 -9.08
CA HIS A 85 21.29 26.16 -10.27
C HIS A 85 21.92 24.79 -9.95
N ILE A 86 21.42 24.13 -8.89
CA ILE A 86 21.87 22.80 -8.47
C ILE A 86 21.03 21.76 -9.23
N PRO A 87 21.66 20.81 -9.95
CA PRO A 87 20.92 19.74 -10.62
C PRO A 87 20.20 18.86 -9.59
N LEU A 88 18.89 18.67 -9.77
CA LEU A 88 18.04 17.86 -8.90
C LEU A 88 17.39 16.72 -9.70
N CYS A 89 17.44 15.51 -9.15
CA CYS A 89 16.72 14.35 -9.67
C CYS A 89 15.73 13.86 -8.61
N LEU A 90 14.46 13.69 -9.00
CA LEU A 90 13.41 13.14 -8.14
C LEU A 90 12.94 11.79 -8.69
N ALA A 91 13.00 10.76 -7.84
CA ALA A 91 12.52 9.42 -8.18
C ALA A 91 11.25 9.09 -7.39
N PHE A 92 10.18 8.73 -8.10
CA PHE A 92 8.91 8.30 -7.50
C PHE A 92 8.73 6.80 -7.73
N VAL A 93 8.54 6.06 -6.65
CA VAL A 93 8.35 4.60 -6.67
C VAL A 93 6.93 4.27 -6.25
N ASP A 94 6.23 3.48 -7.06
CA ASP A 94 4.89 2.96 -6.76
C ASP A 94 4.88 1.44 -6.88
N TYR A 95 4.27 0.76 -5.91
CA TYR A 95 4.24 -0.69 -5.85
C TYR A 95 2.95 -1.25 -6.45
N LYS A 96 3.08 -2.16 -7.42
CA LYS A 96 1.94 -2.88 -8.00
C LYS A 96 1.35 -3.84 -6.97
N LYS A 97 0.05 -3.69 -6.68
CA LYS A 97 -0.73 -4.56 -5.77
C LYS A 97 -0.05 -4.79 -4.40
N ALA A 98 0.42 -3.72 -3.76
CA ALA A 98 1.22 -3.79 -2.53
C ALA A 98 0.62 -4.68 -1.41
N PHE A 99 -0.70 -4.70 -1.23
CA PHE A 99 -1.32 -5.55 -0.20
C PHE A 99 -1.41 -7.03 -0.58
N ASP A 100 -1.42 -7.35 -1.87
CA ASP A 100 -1.49 -8.73 -2.35
C ASP A 100 -0.10 -9.38 -2.45
N SER A 101 0.96 -8.56 -2.56
CA SER A 101 2.35 -9.02 -2.76
C SER A 101 3.18 -9.10 -1.48
N VAL A 102 2.68 -8.63 -0.34
CA VAL A 102 3.42 -8.64 0.92
C VAL A 102 3.53 -10.04 1.50
N GLU A 103 4.76 -10.46 1.80
CA GLU A 103 5.08 -11.74 2.43
C GLU A 103 4.67 -11.72 3.90
N ARG A 104 3.96 -12.76 4.34
CA ARG A 104 3.32 -12.77 5.66
C ARG A 104 4.34 -12.85 6.79
N ASN A 105 5.39 -13.67 6.68
CA ASN A 105 6.40 -13.79 7.72
C ASN A 105 7.19 -12.49 7.89
N ALA A 106 7.44 -11.73 6.82
CA ALA A 106 8.07 -10.43 6.88
C ALA A 106 7.25 -9.45 7.72
N VAL A 107 5.92 -9.47 7.60
CA VAL A 107 5.03 -8.67 8.47
C VAL A 107 5.10 -9.14 9.91
N LEU A 108 5.04 -10.46 10.16
CA LEU A 108 5.11 -11.01 11.52
C LEU A 108 6.44 -10.64 12.20
N ASN A 109 7.56 -10.80 11.48
CA ASN A 109 8.90 -10.44 11.94
C ASN A 109 9.03 -8.93 12.17
N ALA A 110 8.40 -8.09 11.34
CA ALA A 110 8.38 -6.64 11.56
C ALA A 110 7.61 -6.26 12.83
N LEU A 111 6.48 -6.93 13.09
CA LEU A 111 5.68 -6.71 14.31
C LEU A 111 6.45 -7.15 15.56
N ASP A 112 7.15 -8.28 15.51
CA ASP A 112 8.01 -8.76 16.59
C ASP A 112 9.13 -7.76 16.90
N LYS A 113 9.83 -7.25 15.87
CA LYS A 113 10.85 -6.20 16.02
C LYS A 113 10.30 -4.90 16.61
N CYS A 114 9.03 -4.58 16.38
CA CYS A 114 8.37 -3.43 16.99
C CYS A 114 7.96 -3.67 18.46
N GLY A 115 8.26 -4.84 19.03
CA GLY A 115 7.86 -5.21 20.38
C GLY A 115 6.36 -5.43 20.52
N VAL A 116 5.66 -5.80 19.45
CA VAL A 116 4.24 -6.15 19.53
C VAL A 116 4.10 -7.51 20.23
N ASN A 117 3.25 -7.59 21.26
CA ASN A 117 3.02 -8.83 21.97
C ASN A 117 2.50 -9.92 21.00
N PRO A 118 3.14 -11.11 20.92
CA PRO A 118 2.77 -12.18 20.01
C PRO A 118 1.30 -12.62 20.12
N ASN A 119 0.66 -12.49 21.29
CA ASN A 119 -0.74 -12.84 21.49
C ASN A 119 -1.72 -12.02 20.62
N TYR A 120 -1.30 -10.83 20.15
CA TYR A 120 -2.09 -10.02 19.21
C TYR A 120 -1.90 -10.45 17.75
N VAL A 121 -0.77 -11.08 17.45
CA VAL A 121 -0.29 -11.37 16.10
C VAL A 121 -0.61 -12.81 15.71
N ASP A 122 -0.52 -13.71 16.69
CA ASP A 122 -0.86 -15.12 16.59
C ASP A 122 -1.57 -15.62 17.86
N PRO A 123 -2.92 -15.55 17.90
CA PRO A 123 -3.69 -16.10 19.02
C PRO A 123 -3.61 -17.63 19.14
N HIS A 124 -3.00 -18.32 18.17
CA HIS A 124 -2.90 -19.77 18.08
C HIS A 124 -1.48 -20.16 17.64
N GLY A 125 -0.48 -19.80 18.44
CA GLY A 125 0.90 -20.29 18.27
C GLY A 125 0.95 -21.81 18.29
N ASN A 126 0.79 -22.43 17.11
CA ASN A 126 1.11 -23.80 16.69
C ASN A 126 0.32 -24.30 15.48
N ASP A 127 -0.60 -23.53 14.90
CA ASP A 127 -1.34 -24.02 13.73
C ASP A 127 -0.48 -23.84 12.46
N HIS A 128 0.38 -24.83 12.17
CA HIS A 128 1.04 -25.08 10.88
C HIS A 128 0.04 -25.31 9.71
N GLY A 129 -1.16 -24.73 9.78
CA GLY A 129 -2.32 -25.16 9.04
C GLY A 129 -3.35 -24.07 8.75
N TYR A 130 -2.96 -22.79 8.64
CA TYR A 130 -3.82 -21.81 7.95
C TYR A 130 -3.49 -21.74 6.46
N GLN A 131 -3.66 -22.88 5.78
CA GLN A 131 -3.78 -22.92 4.33
C GLN A 131 -5.05 -22.15 3.97
N ARG A 132 -4.91 -20.89 3.52
CA ARG A 132 -5.94 -20.23 2.73
C ARG A 132 -6.23 -21.21 1.60
N ARG A 133 -7.42 -21.82 1.57
CA ARG A 133 -7.88 -22.57 0.39
C ARG A 133 -7.85 -21.58 -0.78
N GLU A 134 -6.74 -21.59 -1.48
CA GLU A 134 -6.58 -21.01 -2.78
C GLU A 134 -7.56 -21.76 -3.67
N ARG A 135 -8.74 -21.16 -3.88
CA ARG A 135 -9.44 -21.40 -5.13
C ARG A 135 -8.68 -20.59 -6.17
N ILE A 136 -7.55 -21.16 -6.62
CA ILE A 136 -6.94 -20.84 -7.90
C ILE A 136 -8.03 -21.14 -8.94
N VAL A 137 -8.73 -20.11 -9.38
CA VAL A 137 -9.16 -20.07 -10.78
C VAL A 137 -7.94 -19.47 -11.48
N SER A 138 -7.12 -20.37 -12.01
CA SER A 138 -6.09 -20.17 -13.04
C SER A 138 -5.70 -18.71 -13.33
N ASN A 139 -4.67 -18.21 -12.65
CA ASN A 139 -3.95 -16.98 -13.02
C ASN A 139 -2.53 -17.29 -13.54
N GLN A 140 -2.30 -18.53 -13.99
CA GLN A 140 -1.00 -18.95 -14.55
C GLN A 140 -0.77 -18.50 -16.00
N GLU A 141 -1.71 -17.82 -16.66
CA GLU A 141 -1.54 -17.37 -18.05
C GLU A 141 -1.19 -15.87 -18.23
N ILE A 142 -1.01 -15.08 -17.16
CA ILE A 142 -0.73 -13.63 -17.29
C ILE A 142 0.61 -13.24 -16.64
N ILE A 143 1.64 -14.07 -16.82
CA ILE A 143 3.03 -13.73 -16.41
C ILE A 143 3.95 -13.53 -17.62
N HIS A 144 3.50 -13.73 -18.86
CA HIS A 144 4.41 -13.72 -20.00
C HIS A 144 4.54 -12.43 -20.82
N GLN A 145 3.91 -11.31 -20.47
CA GLN A 145 4.16 -10.06 -21.22
C GLN A 145 4.17 -8.83 -20.31
N GLN A 146 5.11 -7.93 -20.61
CA GLN A 146 5.28 -6.57 -20.08
C GLN A 146 6.32 -6.40 -18.94
N ASN A 147 7.56 -6.83 -19.22
CA ASN A 147 8.74 -5.97 -19.04
C ASN A 147 9.15 -5.59 -20.48
N ILE A 148 9.23 -4.32 -20.87
CA ILE A 148 10.45 -3.50 -20.86
C ILE A 148 10.02 -2.07 -21.23
N GLY A 149 10.66 -1.07 -20.62
CA GLY A 149 10.91 0.20 -21.32
C GLY A 149 10.39 1.45 -20.64
N TRP A 150 11.20 2.04 -19.74
CA TRP A 150 11.35 3.50 -19.62
C TRP A 150 12.78 3.79 -19.15
N ALA A 151 13.74 3.52 -20.03
CA ALA A 151 15.06 4.10 -19.95
C ALA A 151 15.19 5.07 -21.14
N ILE A 152 15.41 6.35 -20.81
CA ILE A 152 16.10 7.38 -21.59
C ILE A 152 15.70 7.56 -23.07
N ASN A 153 15.05 8.69 -23.37
CA ASN A 153 15.53 9.59 -24.42
C ASN A 153 15.16 11.03 -24.09
N GLY A 154 16.19 11.86 -23.97
CA GLY A 154 16.08 13.31 -23.93
C GLY A 154 15.57 13.88 -25.26
N HIS A 155 15.20 15.16 -25.21
CA HIS A 155 14.65 15.99 -26.29
C HIS A 155 13.17 15.73 -26.62
N ASN A 156 12.26 16.38 -25.89
CA ASN A 156 11.75 17.67 -26.37
C ASN A 156 10.77 18.27 -25.37
N ASP A 157 10.91 19.59 -25.27
CA ASP A 157 10.17 20.52 -24.45
C ASP A 157 8.65 20.50 -24.76
N HIS A 158 7.85 21.07 -23.85
CA HIS A 158 6.44 21.45 -24.03
C HIS A 158 5.24 20.52 -23.69
N ALA A 159 5.39 19.29 -23.18
CA ALA A 159 4.23 18.40 -22.93
C ALA A 159 3.83 18.17 -21.45
N ILE A 160 4.54 18.72 -20.45
CA ILE A 160 4.33 18.37 -19.03
C ILE A 160 3.27 19.24 -18.31
N ARG A 161 2.75 20.29 -18.94
CA ARG A 161 1.86 21.25 -18.25
C ARG A 161 0.39 20.83 -18.07
N HIS A 162 -0.07 19.71 -18.63
CA HIS A 162 -1.52 19.38 -18.61
C HIS A 162 -1.97 18.20 -17.73
N HIS A 163 -1.11 17.51 -16.98
CA HIS A 163 -1.53 16.33 -16.20
C HIS A 163 -1.59 16.50 -14.67
N ILE A 164 -1.34 17.70 -14.14
CA ILE A 164 -1.30 17.96 -12.68
C ILE A 164 -2.65 18.48 -12.10
N GLN A 165 -3.73 18.56 -12.88
CA GLN A 165 -5.04 19.04 -12.38
C GLN A 165 -6.17 18.00 -12.26
N ARG A 166 -5.90 16.69 -12.24
CA ARG A 166 -6.97 15.67 -12.07
C ARG A 166 -6.75 14.64 -10.96
N LYS A 167 -6.12 15.05 -9.86
CA LYS A 167 -6.11 14.29 -8.60
C LYS A 167 -6.20 15.23 -7.37
N ALA A 168 -7.23 16.08 -7.36
CA ALA A 168 -7.87 16.54 -6.14
C ALA A 168 -9.26 15.92 -6.11
#